data_AF-A0A3D0WVC1-F1
#
_entry.id   AF-A0A3D0WVC1-F1
#
_cell.length_a   1.000
_cell.length_b   1.000
_cell.length_c   1.000
_cell.angle_alpha   90.00
_cell.angle_beta   90.00
_cell.angle_gamma   90.00
#
_symmetry.space_group_name_H-M   'P 1'
#
loop_
_entity.id
_entity.type
_entity.pdbx_description
1 polymer ?
#
loop_
_entity_poly.entity_id
_entity_poly.type
_entity_poly.pdbx_seq_one_letter_code
_entity_poly.pdbx_strand_id
1 'polypeptide(L)'
;TGTPARVLRSSINFDGLQVQHGDDPVVPFSYDTLQPGRNRAVCYVTWTNEETKRIILRNLHRSQLYTGGITGIGPRYCPSIETKMVRFKDKKRHPLFIEPCGLDTEEMYLQGMSSS
;
A
#
# COMPACT_ATOMS: atom_id res chain seq x y z
N THR A 1 -12.61 -1.96 8.27
CA THR A 1 -11.20 -1.67 7.93
C THR A 1 -11.14 -1.33 6.45
N GLY A 2 -10.44 -0.25 6.06
CA GLY A 2 -10.34 0.15 4.66
C GLY A 2 -9.34 -0.71 3.88
N THR A 3 -9.57 -0.87 2.58
CA THR A 3 -8.68 -1.57 1.64
C THR A 3 -8.29 -0.59 0.54
N PRO A 4 -7.05 -0.60 0.02
CA PRO A 4 -6.68 0.26 -1.10
C PRO A 4 -7.39 -0.21 -2.37
N ALA A 5 -7.49 0.71 -3.33
CA ALA A 5 -7.88 0.35 -4.68
C ALA A 5 -6.86 -0.62 -5.30
N ARG A 6 -7.35 -1.47 -6.22
CA ARG A 6 -6.50 -2.27 -7.11
C ARG A 6 -6.35 -1.48 -8.40
N VAL A 7 -5.17 -1.55 -9.00
CA VAL A 7 -4.88 -0.89 -10.28
C VAL A 7 -4.32 -1.90 -11.27
N LEU A 8 -4.45 -1.61 -12.56
CA LEU A 8 -3.92 -2.46 -13.62
C LEU A 8 -2.40 -2.29 -13.71
N ARG A 9 -1.66 -3.39 -13.75
CA ARG A 9 -0.20 -3.44 -13.91
C ARG A 9 0.24 -2.67 -15.15
N SER A 10 -0.43 -2.88 -16.28
CA SER A 10 -0.20 -2.16 -17.55
C SER A 10 -0.39 -0.64 -17.47
N SER A 11 -1.09 -0.12 -16.46
CA SER A 11 -1.29 1.32 -16.26
C SER A 11 -0.21 2.00 -15.42
N ILE A 12 0.74 1.22 -14.87
CA ILE A 12 1.81 1.73 -14.00
C ILE A 12 3.06 1.99 -14.83
N ASN A 13 3.63 3.19 -14.71
CA ASN A 13 4.99 3.43 -15.12
C ASN A 13 5.95 2.92 -14.03
N PHE A 14 6.74 1.90 -14.35
CA PHE A 14 7.72 1.31 -13.43
C PHE A 14 9.08 2.02 -13.47
N ASP A 15 9.30 2.94 -14.41
CA ASP A 15 10.56 3.67 -14.55
C ASP A 15 10.86 4.49 -13.28
N GLY A 16 12.05 4.29 -12.74
CA GLY A 16 12.51 4.99 -11.53
C GLY A 16 11.89 4.50 -10.22
N LEU A 17 11.03 3.48 -10.24
CA LEU A 17 10.58 2.82 -9.01
C LEU A 17 11.69 1.96 -8.42
N GLN A 18 11.78 1.94 -7.09
CA GLN A 18 12.72 1.07 -6.41
C GLN A 18 12.17 -0.36 -6.41
N VAL A 19 12.88 -1.28 -7.06
CA VAL A 19 12.54 -2.71 -7.04
C VAL A 19 12.89 -3.30 -5.67
N GLN A 20 11.98 -4.09 -5.11
CA GLN A 20 12.18 -4.87 -3.90
C GLN A 20 12.09 -6.36 -4.25
N HIS A 21 13.25 -7.01 -4.25
CA HIS A 21 13.37 -8.45 -4.42
C HIS A 21 13.06 -9.16 -3.10
N GLY A 22 12.53 -10.39 -3.19
CA GLY A 22 12.50 -11.30 -2.06
C GLY A 22 13.90 -11.84 -1.73
N ASP A 23 14.02 -12.48 -0.58
CA ASP A 23 15.28 -13.05 -0.11
C ASP A 23 15.81 -14.15 -1.04
N ASP A 24 17.14 -14.22 -1.18
CA ASP A 24 17.85 -15.26 -1.90
C ASP A 24 19.02 -15.77 -1.03
N PRO A 25 19.00 -17.04 -0.57
CA PRO A 25 17.99 -18.06 -0.86
C PRO A 25 16.65 -17.82 -0.17
N VAL A 26 15.56 -18.31 -0.78
CA VAL A 26 14.21 -18.25 -0.18
C VAL A 26 14.18 -19.12 1.08
N VAL A 27 13.71 -18.55 2.19
CA VAL A 27 13.48 -19.31 3.43
C VAL A 27 12.04 -19.86 3.42
N PRO A 28 11.84 -21.18 3.44
CA PRO A 28 10.50 -21.75 3.53
C PRO A 28 9.82 -21.39 4.84
N PHE A 29 8.50 -21.19 4.80
CA PHE A 29 7.69 -20.97 6.00
C PHE A 29 7.51 -22.25 6.84
N SER A 30 7.47 -23.43 6.20
CA SER A 30 7.27 -24.71 6.88
C SER A 30 8.58 -25.48 7.05
N TYR A 31 8.75 -26.11 8.22
CA TYR A 31 9.87 -27.01 8.50
C TYR A 31 9.91 -28.26 7.61
N ASP A 32 8.76 -28.65 7.05
CA ASP A 32 8.65 -29.85 6.20
C ASP A 32 8.98 -29.57 4.72
N THR A 33 9.22 -28.31 4.36
CA THR A 33 9.58 -27.94 2.98
C THR A 33 11.06 -28.24 2.73
N LEU A 34 11.31 -29.36 2.05
CA LEU A 34 12.67 -29.87 1.81
C LEU A 34 13.46 -29.07 0.76
N GLN A 35 12.77 -28.38 -0.15
CA GLN A 35 13.39 -27.58 -1.20
C GLN A 35 12.86 -26.14 -1.16
N PRO A 36 13.73 -25.13 -1.03
CA PRO A 36 13.34 -23.74 -1.14
C PRO A 36 12.54 -23.44 -2.40
N GLY A 37 11.51 -22.60 -2.24
CA GLY A 37 10.81 -22.02 -3.38
C GLY A 37 11.70 -21.05 -4.16
N ARG A 38 11.12 -20.45 -5.20
CA ARG A 38 11.75 -19.37 -5.97
C ARG A 38 10.87 -18.13 -5.95
N ASN A 39 11.48 -16.96 -5.81
CA ASN A 39 10.79 -15.69 -6.02
C ASN A 39 10.37 -15.55 -7.48
N ARG A 40 9.05 -15.51 -7.75
CA ARG A 40 8.46 -15.43 -9.10
C ARG A 40 7.97 -14.04 -9.48
N ALA A 41 7.96 -13.11 -8.55
CA ALA A 41 7.56 -11.72 -8.75
C ALA A 41 8.35 -10.81 -7.82
N VAL A 42 8.30 -9.51 -8.10
CA VAL A 42 8.93 -8.46 -7.29
C VAL A 42 7.89 -7.42 -6.88
N CYS A 43 8.12 -6.78 -5.75
CA CYS A 43 7.36 -5.61 -5.34
C CYS A 43 8.12 -4.34 -5.76
N TYR A 44 7.42 -3.22 -5.78
CA TYR A 44 8.01 -1.92 -6.04
C TYR A 44 7.72 -0.97 -4.90
N VAL A 45 8.69 -0.13 -4.55
CA VAL A 45 8.54 0.89 -3.51
C VAL A 45 8.48 2.26 -4.17
N THR A 46 7.50 3.05 -3.75
CA THR A 46 7.36 4.45 -4.12
C THR A 46 6.90 5.27 -2.92
N TRP A 47 6.66 6.56 -3.14
CA TRP A 47 6.34 7.51 -2.09
C TRP A 47 5.21 8.43 -2.52
N THR A 48 4.35 8.80 -1.56
CA THR A 48 3.48 9.96 -1.75
C THR A 48 4.31 11.24 -1.85
N ASN A 49 3.71 12.32 -2.35
CA ASN A 49 4.31 13.65 -2.36
C ASN A 49 3.37 14.69 -1.73
N GLU A 50 3.82 15.95 -1.67
CA GLU A 50 3.03 17.06 -1.11
C GLU A 50 1.71 17.27 -1.88
N GLU A 51 1.70 17.02 -3.18
CA GLU A 51 0.49 17.13 -4.00
C GLU A 51 -0.53 16.06 -3.63
N THR A 52 -0.10 14.80 -3.44
CA THR A 52 -0.95 13.72 -2.91
C THR A 52 -1.56 14.11 -1.58
N LYS A 53 -0.74 14.62 -0.65
CA LYS A 53 -1.17 15.08 0.67
C LYS A 53 -2.20 16.20 0.57
N ARG A 54 -1.94 17.21 -0.28
CA ARG A 54 -2.86 18.33 -0.51
C ARG A 54 -4.22 17.86 -1.03
N ILE A 55 -4.23 16.96 -2.02
CA ILE A 55 -5.46 16.39 -2.60
C ILE A 55 -6.27 15.66 -1.52
N ILE A 56 -5.62 14.80 -0.73
CA ILE A 56 -6.26 14.04 0.35
C ILE A 56 -6.85 14.99 1.40
N LEU A 57 -6.05 15.94 1.91
CA LEU A 57 -6.49 16.88 2.94
C LEU A 57 -7.68 17.75 2.48
N ARG A 58 -7.69 18.17 1.21
CA ARG A 58 -8.80 18.94 0.63
C ARG A 58 -10.12 18.14 0.58
N ASN A 59 -10.04 16.83 0.47
CA ASN A 59 -11.19 15.93 0.32
C ASN A 59 -11.54 15.18 1.61
N LEU A 60 -10.95 15.52 2.77
CA LEU A 60 -11.23 14.85 4.05
C LEU A 60 -12.73 14.81 4.40
N HIS A 61 -13.47 15.86 4.03
CA HIS A 61 -14.91 15.97 4.22
C HIS A 61 -15.75 14.94 3.45
N ARG A 62 -15.14 14.13 2.58
CA ARG A 62 -15.80 13.04 1.85
C ARG A 62 -15.56 11.67 2.48
N SER A 63 -14.55 11.55 3.33
CA SER A 63 -14.19 10.29 3.97
C SER A 63 -15.19 9.93 5.05
N GLN A 64 -15.74 8.72 5.00
CA GLN A 64 -16.72 8.23 5.99
C GLN A 64 -16.17 8.21 7.42
N LEU A 65 -14.85 8.10 7.57
CA LEU A 65 -14.15 8.19 8.85
C LEU A 65 -14.23 9.59 9.48
N TYR A 66 -14.36 10.64 8.67
CA TYR A 66 -14.36 12.03 9.12
C TYR A 66 -15.74 12.69 9.04
N THR A 67 -16.68 12.13 8.28
CA THR A 67 -18.07 12.62 8.20
C THR A 67 -19.00 12.02 9.27
N GLY A 68 -18.48 11.19 10.16
CA GLY A 68 -19.27 10.59 11.25
C GLY A 68 -20.10 9.38 10.84
N GLY A 69 -19.92 8.85 9.62
CA GLY A 69 -20.59 7.63 9.15
C GLY A 69 -20.07 6.34 9.82
N ILE A 70 -18.90 6.39 10.46
CA ILE A 70 -18.29 5.27 11.18
C ILE A 70 -18.07 5.68 12.64
N THR A 71 -18.75 5.02 13.57
CA THR A 71 -18.70 5.29 15.03
C THR A 71 -17.67 4.44 15.79
N GLY A 72 -16.82 3.68 15.08
CA GLY A 72 -15.79 2.84 15.67
C GLY A 72 -14.41 3.50 15.71
N ILE A 73 -13.63 3.25 16.77
CA ILE A 73 -12.22 3.65 16.83
C ILE A 73 -11.46 2.87 15.75
N GLY A 74 -10.95 3.58 14.74
CA GLY A 74 -10.14 2.98 13.69
C GLY A 74 -8.90 2.25 14.23
N PRO A 75 -8.31 1.32 13.47
CA PRO A 75 -7.13 0.57 13.91
C PRO A 75 -6.00 1.53 14.33
N ARG A 76 -5.48 1.35 15.56
CA ARG A 76 -4.46 2.22 16.17
C ARG A 76 -3.16 2.31 15.36
N TYR A 77 -2.81 1.23 14.65
CA TYR A 77 -1.47 1.01 14.08
C TYR A 77 -1.43 0.96 12.54
N CYS A 78 -2.55 0.66 11.87
CA CYS A 78 -2.68 0.72 10.41
C CYS A 78 -3.82 1.65 9.98
N PRO A 79 -3.70 2.96 10.24
CA PRO A 79 -4.70 3.94 9.81
C PRO A 79 -4.75 4.03 8.29
N SER A 80 -5.90 4.43 7.75
CA SER A 80 -6.06 4.80 6.35
C SER A 80 -5.13 5.96 5.99
N ILE A 81 -4.86 6.14 4.69
CA ILE A 81 -3.93 7.15 4.21
C ILE A 81 -4.37 8.56 4.64
N GLU A 82 -5.66 8.86 4.59
CA GLU A 82 -6.20 10.13 5.08
C GLU A 82 -5.95 10.34 6.57
N THR A 83 -6.07 9.30 7.39
CA THR A 83 -5.75 9.37 8.81
C THR A 83 -4.25 9.49 9.08
N LYS A 84 -3.39 8.86 8.27
CA LYS A 84 -1.93 9.07 8.35
C LYS A 84 -1.57 10.53 8.07
N MET A 85 -2.19 11.15 7.07
CA MET A 85 -1.91 12.55 6.69
C MET A 85 -2.29 13.54 7.80
N VAL A 86 -3.39 13.29 8.51
CA VAL A 86 -3.82 14.12 9.65
C VAL A 86 -2.95 13.88 10.88
N ARG A 87 -2.74 12.61 11.25
CA ARG A 87 -2.03 12.25 12.49
C ARG A 87 -0.53 12.56 12.43
N PHE A 88 0.08 12.40 11.26
CA PHE A 88 1.51 12.59 11.05
C PHE A 88 1.78 13.77 10.10
N LYS A 89 1.13 14.91 10.37
CA LYS A 89 1.20 16.12 9.55
C LYS A 89 2.62 16.62 9.25
N ASP A 90 3.59 16.35 10.12
CA ASP A 90 4.98 16.80 9.95
C ASP A 90 5.77 15.91 8.97
N LYS A 91 5.22 14.77 8.57
CA LYS A 91 5.83 13.91 7.54
C LYS A 91 5.54 14.50 6.15
N LYS A 92 6.61 14.64 5.35
CA LYS A 92 6.57 15.13 3.96
C LYS A 92 6.04 14.09 2.98
N ARG A 93 6.28 12.81 3.28
CA ARG A 93 5.90 11.67 2.43
C ARG A 93 5.70 10.41 3.25
N HIS A 94 4.93 9.48 2.69
CA HIS A 94 4.72 8.14 3.21
C HIS A 94 5.13 7.10 2.18
N PRO A 95 5.80 6.01 2.58
CA PRO A 95 6.15 4.93 1.66
C PRO A 95 4.91 4.16 1.24
N LEU A 96 4.93 3.65 0.02
CA LEU A 96 3.91 2.83 -0.60
C LEU A 96 4.57 1.63 -1.26
N PHE A 97 3.92 0.48 -1.19
CA PHE A 97 4.36 -0.72 -1.92
C PHE A 97 3.33 -1.06 -3.00
N ILE A 98 3.83 -1.36 -4.18
CA ILE A 98 3.06 -1.86 -5.31
C ILE A 98 3.31 -3.36 -5.38
N GLU A 99 2.30 -4.13 -4.99
CA GLU A 99 2.42 -5.57 -4.79
C GLU A 99 1.55 -6.30 -5.84
N PRO A 100 2.09 -7.28 -6.57
CA PRO A 100 1.30 -8.07 -7.49
C PRO A 100 0.31 -8.96 -6.72
N CYS A 101 -0.98 -8.92 -7.07
CA CYS A 101 -2.01 -9.77 -6.43
C CYS A 101 -1.89 -11.26 -6.86
N GLY A 102 -1.17 -11.53 -7.93
CA GLY A 102 -0.96 -12.87 -8.47
C GLY A 102 -0.06 -12.84 -9.70
N LEU A 103 0.33 -14.02 -10.19
CA LEU A 103 1.18 -14.15 -11.37
C LEU A 103 0.39 -14.02 -12.68
N ASP A 104 -0.87 -14.46 -12.67
CA ASP A 104 -1.72 -14.55 -13.85
C ASP A 104 -2.80 -13.45 -13.85
N THR A 105 -2.54 -12.31 -13.20
CA THR A 105 -3.44 -11.17 -13.12
C THR A 105 -2.72 -9.83 -13.32
N GLU A 106 -3.47 -8.88 -13.87
CA GLU A 106 -3.06 -7.48 -13.97
C GLU A 106 -3.27 -6.71 -12.66
N GLU A 107 -3.96 -7.27 -11.68
CA GLU A 107 -4.23 -6.55 -10.44
C GLU A 107 -2.96 -6.33 -9.60
N MET A 108 -2.72 -5.07 -9.29
CA MET A 108 -1.69 -4.62 -8.37
C MET A 108 -2.35 -3.97 -7.14
N TYR A 109 -1.88 -4.34 -5.96
CA TYR A 109 -2.31 -3.81 -4.68
C TYR A 109 -1.40 -2.65 -4.24
N LEU A 110 -2.00 -1.51 -3.90
CA LEU A 110 -1.27 -0.32 -3.45
C LEU A 110 -1.20 -0.28 -1.91
N GLN A 111 -0.34 -1.11 -1.33
CA GLN A 111 -0.16 -1.20 0.11
C GLN A 111 0.28 0.16 0.67
N GLY A 112 -0.42 0.60 1.72
CA GLY A 112 -0.24 1.92 2.31
C GLY A 112 -1.27 2.97 1.88
N MET A 113 -2.03 2.74 0.79
CA MET A 113 -3.08 3.64 0.27
C MET A 113 -4.52 3.27 0.67
N SER A 114 -4.72 2.52 1.75
CA SER A 114 -6.08 2.20 2.21
C SER A 114 -6.88 3.47 2.49
N SER A 115 -8.11 3.57 1.97
CA SER A 115 -9.00 4.72 2.15
C SER A 115 -10.46 4.27 2.27
N SER A 116 -11.39 5.22 2.46
CA SER A 116 -12.84 4.99 2.57
C SER A 116 -13.67 5.98 1.76
#